data_AF-A0A1A9AA07-F1
#
_entry.id   AF-A0A1A9AA07-F1
#
_cell.length_a   1.000
_cell.length_b   1.000
_cell.length_c   1.000
_cell.angle_alpha   90.00
_cell.angle_beta   90.00
_cell.angle_gamma   90.00
#
_symmetry.space_group_name_H-M   'P 1'
#
loop_
_entity.id
_entity.type
_entity.pdbx_description
1 polymer ?
#
loop_
_entity_poly.entity_id
_entity_poly.type
_entity_poly.pdbx_seq_one_letter_code
_entity_poly.pdbx_strand_id
1 'polypeptide(L)'
;MVTFLKRKATVVALAVLTLTLAGGGIAAAAQSNPQPRPGQARTSTQPPVTAAERAAVKASKSIGIESVATSFAVIVVWNPTTGTTTVARSSAPGITVNRLGTGQFSVNFPVSVLNAVHAATLGDASDCCIPDAGEIGVAPRVLTPTAVFVQTRNSSGTPANRSFHLVVHLIS
;
A
#
# COMPACT_ATOMS: atom_id res chain seq x y z
N MET A 1 31.83 69.75 -6.28
CA MET A 1 31.56 70.40 -4.97
C MET A 1 30.28 69.76 -4.43
N VAL A 2 30.38 68.86 -3.44
CA VAL A 2 30.26 69.13 -1.97
C VAL A 2 28.76 69.21 -1.60
N THR A 3 28.14 68.53 -0.62
CA THR A 3 28.46 67.48 0.37
C THR A 3 27.14 67.17 1.11
N PHE A 4 26.88 65.89 1.41
CA PHE A 4 26.22 65.26 2.58
C PHE A 4 25.22 66.00 3.51
N LEU A 5 24.18 65.26 3.97
CA LEU A 5 23.82 64.88 5.38
C LEU A 5 22.27 64.72 5.52
N LYS A 6 21.69 63.55 5.80
CA LYS A 6 21.57 62.77 7.07
C LYS A 6 20.49 63.26 8.07
N ARG A 7 19.53 62.34 8.33
CA ARG A 7 18.93 61.86 9.62
C ARG A 7 17.46 62.21 9.97
N LYS A 8 16.69 61.09 10.09
CA LYS A 8 15.85 60.62 11.21
C LYS A 8 14.66 61.49 11.71
N ALA A 9 13.45 60.94 11.63
CA ALA A 9 12.60 60.70 12.82
C ALA A 9 11.40 59.80 12.48
N THR A 10 11.18 58.83 13.35
CA THR A 10 10.13 57.81 13.39
C THR A 10 8.78 58.43 13.77
N VAL A 11 7.67 57.99 13.16
CA VAL A 11 6.37 57.97 13.84
C VAL A 11 5.75 56.59 13.67
N VAL A 12 5.75 55.89 14.80
CA VAL A 12 5.06 54.63 15.06
C VAL A 12 3.56 54.94 15.09
N ALA A 13 2.78 54.33 14.19
CA ALA A 13 1.33 54.28 14.35
C ALA A 13 0.97 53.07 15.22
N LEU A 14 0.94 53.32 16.53
CA LEU A 14 0.31 52.47 17.52
C LEU A 14 -1.19 52.85 17.53
N ALA A 15 -2.09 51.96 17.11
CA ALA A 15 -3.52 52.18 17.35
C ALA A 15 -4.29 50.86 17.51
N VAL A 16 -4.18 50.36 18.75
CA VAL A 16 -5.23 49.76 19.60
C VAL A 16 -5.97 48.53 19.05
N LEU A 17 -5.42 47.38 19.45
CA LEU A 17 -6.11 46.12 19.71
C LEU A 17 -7.23 46.35 20.74
N THR A 18 -8.50 46.34 20.31
CA THR A 18 -9.64 46.17 21.21
C THR A 18 -10.01 44.69 21.27
N LEU A 19 -9.46 44.01 22.27
CA LEU A 19 -9.84 42.68 22.68
C LEU A 19 -11.23 42.73 23.32
N THR A 20 -12.29 42.49 22.54
CA THR A 20 -13.59 42.09 23.10
C THR A 20 -13.61 40.59 23.25
N LEU A 21 -13.15 40.15 24.43
CA LEU A 21 -13.24 38.78 24.90
C LEU A 21 -14.69 38.50 25.35
N ALA A 22 -15.53 37.96 24.47
CA ALA A 22 -16.74 37.26 24.87
C ALA A 22 -17.26 36.34 23.74
N GLY A 23 -17.12 35.03 23.93
CA GLY A 23 -17.96 34.03 23.26
C GLY A 23 -17.36 33.42 21.99
N GLY A 24 -17.04 32.13 22.05
CA GLY A 24 -16.36 31.38 20.99
C GLY A 24 -17.14 31.19 19.69
N GLY A 25 -16.41 30.81 18.65
CA GLY A 25 -17.01 30.41 17.38
C GLY A 25 -16.03 30.40 16.22
N ILE A 26 -15.00 29.56 16.27
CA ILE A 26 -14.28 29.17 15.05
C ILE A 26 -15.33 28.46 14.17
N ALA A 27 -15.77 29.09 13.09
CA ALA A 27 -16.55 28.41 12.07
C ALA A 27 -15.60 27.47 11.31
N ALA A 28 -15.30 26.32 11.91
CA ALA A 28 -14.80 25.18 11.16
C ALA A 28 -15.89 24.81 10.15
N ALA A 29 -15.60 24.94 8.86
CA ALA A 29 -16.44 24.35 7.83
C ALA A 29 -16.46 22.83 8.08
N ALA A 30 -17.54 22.34 8.68
CA ALA A 30 -17.75 20.93 8.92
C ALA A 30 -17.86 20.23 7.56
N GLN A 31 -16.79 19.56 7.14
CA GLN A 31 -16.93 18.42 6.25
C GLN A 31 -17.81 17.43 6.99
N SER A 32 -19.09 17.34 6.61
CA SER A 32 -20.00 16.31 7.11
C SER A 32 -19.54 14.96 6.55
N ASN A 33 -18.52 14.38 7.17
CA ASN A 33 -18.20 12.98 6.99
C ASN A 33 -19.24 12.21 7.83
N PRO A 34 -20.13 11.38 7.25
CA PRO A 34 -21.06 10.59 8.03
C PRO A 34 -20.27 9.63 8.91
N GLN A 35 -20.23 9.92 10.20
CA GLN A 35 -19.59 9.06 11.19
C GLN A 35 -20.41 7.74 11.27
N PRO A 36 -19.78 6.56 11.19
CA PRO A 36 -20.51 5.30 11.29
C PRO A 36 -21.22 5.21 12.64
N ARG A 37 -22.55 5.10 12.64
CA ARG A 37 -23.32 4.86 13.87
C ARG A 37 -23.01 3.45 14.41
N PRO A 38 -22.82 3.28 15.72
CA PRO A 38 -22.71 1.95 16.31
C PRO A 38 -24.05 1.23 16.13
N GLY A 39 -24.10 0.19 15.28
CA GLY A 39 -25.29 -0.64 15.09
C GLY A 39 -25.66 -0.99 13.65
N GLN A 40 -24.94 -0.52 12.62
CA GLN A 40 -25.21 -0.97 11.25
C GLN A 40 -24.66 -2.39 11.04
N ALA A 41 -25.58 -3.36 11.06
CA ALA A 41 -25.34 -4.72 10.61
C ALA A 41 -24.66 -4.68 9.23
N ARG A 42 -23.53 -5.39 9.08
CA ARG A 42 -22.84 -5.55 7.81
C ARG A 42 -23.73 -6.37 6.87
N THR A 43 -24.63 -5.72 6.15
CA THR A 43 -25.26 -6.34 4.98
C THR A 43 -24.18 -6.52 3.94
N SER A 44 -23.91 -7.76 3.54
CA SER A 44 -22.88 -8.19 2.60
C SER A 44 -23.16 -7.75 1.16
N THR A 45 -23.58 -6.50 0.97
CA THR A 45 -23.99 -5.94 -0.32
C THR A 45 -23.19 -4.67 -0.59
N GLN A 46 -22.61 -4.61 -1.79
CA GLN A 46 -21.85 -3.46 -2.26
C GLN A 46 -22.71 -2.18 -2.23
N PRO A 47 -22.14 -1.01 -1.89
CA PRO A 47 -22.83 0.26 -1.98
C PRO A 47 -23.35 0.57 -3.41
N PRO A 48 -24.45 1.34 -3.56
CA PRO A 48 -24.96 1.74 -4.87
C PRO A 48 -23.95 2.58 -5.67
N VAL A 49 -23.79 2.28 -6.96
CA VAL A 49 -22.86 3.00 -7.87
C VAL A 49 -23.28 4.46 -8.01
N THR A 50 -22.35 5.38 -7.75
CA THR A 50 -22.63 6.83 -7.78
C THR A 50 -22.49 7.45 -9.18
N ALA A 51 -23.05 8.63 -9.40
CA ALA A 51 -22.85 9.37 -10.65
C ALA A 51 -21.39 9.78 -10.86
N ALA A 52 -20.66 10.10 -9.79
CA ALA A 52 -19.23 10.41 -9.82
C ALA A 52 -18.40 9.20 -10.25
N GLU A 53 -18.73 8.01 -9.74
CA GLU A 53 -18.10 6.75 -10.13
C GLU A 53 -18.34 6.43 -11.61
N ARG A 54 -19.56 6.65 -12.12
CA ARG A 54 -19.85 6.53 -13.56
C ARG A 54 -19.04 7.49 -14.44
N ALA A 55 -18.85 8.73 -13.98
CA ALA A 55 -18.05 9.71 -14.71
C ALA A 55 -16.55 9.33 -14.72
N ALA A 56 -16.02 8.84 -13.59
CA ALA A 56 -14.66 8.33 -13.49
C ALA A 56 -14.42 7.13 -14.43
N VAL A 57 -15.34 6.15 -14.47
CA VAL A 57 -15.27 5.00 -15.39
C VAL A 57 -15.28 5.45 -16.86
N LYS A 58 -16.08 6.46 -17.20
CA LYS A 58 -16.12 7.00 -18.57
C LYS A 58 -14.82 7.71 -18.95
N ALA A 59 -14.18 8.38 -18.00
CA ALA A 59 -12.88 9.02 -18.19
C ALA A 59 -11.72 8.00 -18.31
N SER A 60 -11.81 6.86 -17.62
CA SER A 60 -10.81 5.78 -17.73
C SER A 60 -10.87 5.01 -19.06
N LYS A 61 -11.99 5.10 -19.80
CA LYS A 61 -12.26 4.30 -21.01
C LYS A 61 -11.51 4.79 -22.27
N SER A 62 -10.75 5.89 -22.20
CA SER A 62 -10.02 6.46 -23.34
C SER A 62 -8.53 6.10 -23.39
N ILE A 63 -8.04 5.25 -22.49
CA ILE A 63 -6.66 4.75 -22.57
C ILE A 63 -6.73 3.40 -23.26
N GLY A 64 -6.46 3.38 -24.58
CA GLY A 64 -6.23 2.13 -25.30
C GLY A 64 -5.19 1.31 -24.54
N ILE A 65 -5.51 0.06 -24.24
CA ILE A 65 -4.61 -0.82 -23.49
C ILE A 65 -3.43 -1.15 -24.41
N GLU A 66 -2.40 -0.31 -24.38
CA GLU A 66 -1.10 -0.61 -24.94
C GLU A 66 -0.13 -0.90 -23.80
N SER A 67 -0.18 -2.14 -23.29
CA SER A 67 0.94 -2.81 -22.64
C SER A 67 0.55 -4.26 -22.37
N VAL A 68 1.16 -5.20 -23.10
CA VAL A 68 1.23 -6.59 -22.64
C VAL A 68 2.33 -6.63 -21.59
N ALA A 69 2.01 -6.13 -20.40
CA ALA A 69 2.94 -6.10 -19.29
C ALA A 69 3.31 -7.53 -18.87
N THR A 70 4.62 -7.81 -18.83
CA THR A 70 5.16 -9.12 -18.42
C THR A 70 4.71 -9.43 -16.99
N SER A 71 4.12 -10.61 -16.80
CA SER A 71 3.66 -11.09 -15.50
C SER A 71 4.44 -12.31 -15.05
N PHE A 72 4.84 -12.33 -13.78
CA PHE A 72 5.42 -13.49 -13.11
C PHE A 72 4.45 -14.02 -12.06
N ALA A 73 4.31 -15.34 -11.98
CA ALA A 73 3.56 -16.02 -10.95
C ALA A 73 4.43 -17.09 -10.30
N VAL A 74 4.35 -17.22 -8.98
CA VAL A 74 5.14 -18.20 -8.22
C VAL A 74 4.35 -18.71 -7.02
N ILE A 75 4.47 -20.02 -6.77
CA ILE A 75 3.94 -20.68 -5.58
C ILE A 75 5.12 -21.07 -4.71
N VAL A 76 5.16 -20.51 -3.50
CA VAL A 76 6.17 -20.79 -2.49
C VAL A 76 5.56 -21.68 -1.41
N VAL A 77 6.23 -22.79 -1.12
CA VAL A 77 5.79 -23.77 -0.13
C VAL A 77 6.73 -23.75 1.07
N TRP A 78 6.15 -23.63 2.26
CA TRP A 78 6.81 -23.89 3.53
C TRP A 78 6.56 -25.33 3.97
N ASN A 79 7.62 -26.08 4.24
CA ASN A 79 7.53 -27.42 4.81
C ASN A 79 7.91 -27.37 6.31
N PRO A 80 6.94 -27.54 7.24
CA PRO A 80 7.20 -27.48 8.67
C PRO A 80 8.01 -28.68 9.18
N THR A 81 7.97 -29.83 8.49
CA THR A 81 8.72 -31.03 8.87
C THR A 81 10.20 -30.89 8.58
N THR A 82 10.56 -30.33 7.42
CA THR A 82 11.97 -30.15 7.01
C THR A 82 12.54 -28.78 7.40
N GLY A 83 11.68 -27.82 7.75
CA GLY A 83 12.11 -26.46 8.06
C GLY A 83 12.58 -25.66 6.83
N THR A 84 12.20 -26.11 5.63
CA THR A 84 12.68 -25.58 4.34
C THR A 84 11.56 -24.86 3.59
N THR A 85 11.94 -23.81 2.86
CA THR A 85 11.08 -23.08 1.93
C THR A 85 11.54 -23.33 0.51
N THR A 86 10.63 -23.68 -0.39
CA THR A 86 10.95 -23.95 -1.80
C THR A 86 9.96 -23.26 -2.73
N VAL A 87 10.39 -23.02 -3.98
CA VAL A 87 9.48 -22.69 -5.08
C VAL A 87 8.92 -24.01 -5.60
N ALA A 88 7.60 -24.21 -5.44
CA ALA A 88 6.94 -25.41 -5.93
C ALA A 88 6.60 -25.30 -7.42
N ARG A 89 6.17 -24.11 -7.86
CA ARG A 89 5.82 -23.80 -9.24
C ARG A 89 6.17 -22.36 -9.55
N SER A 90 6.61 -22.08 -10.79
CA SER A 90 6.85 -20.72 -11.28
C SER A 90 6.48 -20.60 -12.75
N SER A 91 6.06 -19.40 -13.16
CA SER A 91 5.77 -19.09 -14.57
C SER A 91 7.01 -18.84 -15.41
N ALA A 92 8.17 -18.65 -14.77
CA ALA A 92 9.45 -18.40 -15.42
C ALA A 92 10.60 -19.10 -14.66
N PRO A 93 11.68 -19.49 -15.36
CA PRO A 93 12.89 -19.99 -14.73
C PRO A 93 13.62 -18.89 -13.96
N GLY A 94 14.49 -19.30 -13.02
CA GLY A 94 15.35 -18.37 -12.27
C GLY A 94 14.69 -17.65 -11.09
N ILE A 95 13.39 -17.88 -10.84
CA ILE A 95 12.73 -17.41 -9.62
C ILE A 95 13.19 -18.27 -8.44
N THR A 96 13.65 -17.61 -7.38
CA THR A 96 14.18 -18.28 -6.18
C THR A 96 13.57 -17.67 -4.92
N VAL A 97 13.64 -18.41 -3.81
CA VAL A 97 13.13 -17.94 -2.53
C VAL A 97 14.16 -18.16 -1.42
N ASN A 98 14.32 -17.14 -0.58
CA ASN A 98 15.15 -17.19 0.61
C ASN A 98 14.30 -16.86 1.83
N ARG A 99 14.34 -17.70 2.85
CA ARG A 99 13.76 -17.37 4.15
C ARG A 99 14.74 -16.49 4.93
N LEU A 100 14.25 -15.35 5.41
CA LEU A 100 15.03 -14.36 6.16
C LEU A 100 14.84 -14.51 7.67
N GLY A 101 13.68 -15.01 8.07
CA GLY A 101 13.25 -15.21 9.44
C GLY A 101 11.86 -15.82 9.47
N THR A 102 11.27 -15.99 10.66
CA THR A 102 9.91 -16.53 10.79
C THR A 102 8.91 -15.63 10.08
N GLY A 103 8.16 -16.20 9.15
CA GLY A 103 7.18 -15.53 8.33
C GLY A 103 7.76 -14.53 7.33
N GLN A 104 9.08 -14.46 7.14
CA GLN A 104 9.73 -13.45 6.31
C GLN A 104 10.50 -14.09 5.17
N PHE A 105 10.18 -13.70 3.94
CA PHE A 105 10.73 -14.27 2.73
C PHE A 105 11.21 -13.19 1.77
N SER A 106 12.26 -13.52 1.02
CA SER A 106 12.69 -12.81 -0.18
C SER A 106 12.40 -13.68 -1.37
N VAL A 107 11.53 -13.23 -2.27
CA VAL A 107 11.31 -13.89 -3.55
C VAL A 107 12.08 -13.10 -4.60
N ASN A 108 13.06 -13.74 -5.22
CA ASN A 108 13.98 -13.10 -6.15
C ASN A 108 13.60 -13.50 -7.57
N PHE A 109 13.58 -12.52 -8.47
CA PHE A 109 13.21 -12.64 -9.87
C PHE A 109 14.44 -12.42 -10.77
N PRO A 110 14.43 -12.95 -12.00
CA PRO A 110 15.52 -12.74 -12.95
C PRO A 110 15.59 -11.32 -13.52
N VAL A 111 14.59 -10.48 -13.22
CA VAL A 111 14.46 -9.11 -13.71
C VAL A 111 14.14 -8.14 -12.57
N SER A 112 14.33 -6.85 -12.80
CA SER A 112 13.90 -5.81 -11.87
C SER A 112 12.38 -5.80 -11.73
N VAL A 113 11.91 -5.72 -10.48
CA VAL A 113 10.48 -5.69 -10.09
C VAL A 113 10.14 -4.44 -9.29
N LEU A 114 10.98 -3.39 -9.36
CA LEU A 114 10.74 -2.11 -8.67
C LEU A 114 9.48 -1.40 -9.17
N ASN A 115 9.29 -1.39 -10.49
CA ASN A 115 8.12 -0.79 -11.14
C ASN A 115 7.12 -1.89 -11.46
N ALA A 116 6.52 -2.46 -10.42
CA ALA A 116 5.58 -3.57 -10.58
C ALA A 116 4.46 -3.50 -9.54
N VAL A 117 3.32 -4.08 -9.88
CA VAL A 117 2.27 -4.41 -8.93
C VAL A 117 2.60 -5.78 -8.33
N HIS A 118 2.64 -5.88 -7.00
CA HIS A 118 2.82 -7.13 -6.28
C HIS A 118 1.51 -7.49 -5.58
N ALA A 119 1.03 -8.71 -5.80
CA ALA A 119 -0.17 -9.24 -5.14
C ALA A 119 0.11 -10.66 -4.65
N ALA A 120 -0.24 -10.95 -3.40
CA ALA A 120 -0.05 -12.27 -2.84
C ALA A 120 -1.24 -12.72 -1.99
N THR A 121 -1.42 -14.03 -1.94
CA THR A 121 -2.43 -14.71 -1.12
C THR A 121 -1.77 -15.84 -0.36
N LEU A 122 -2.28 -16.14 0.83
CA LEU A 122 -1.93 -17.41 1.50
C LEU A 122 -2.51 -18.56 0.69
N GLY A 123 -1.68 -19.58 0.45
CA GLY A 123 -1.95 -20.61 -0.55
C GLY A 123 -0.85 -21.66 -0.55
N ASP A 124 -1.19 -22.94 -0.57
CA ASP A 124 -0.19 -23.99 -0.80
C ASP A 124 -0.29 -24.53 -2.23
N ALA A 125 0.55 -25.51 -2.55
CA ALA A 125 0.58 -26.14 -3.88
C ALA A 125 -0.28 -27.41 -3.97
N SER A 126 -0.93 -27.82 -2.87
CA SER A 126 -1.65 -29.08 -2.75
C SER A 126 -3.09 -28.96 -3.25
N ASP A 127 -3.66 -30.09 -3.66
CA ASP A 127 -5.01 -30.14 -4.23
C ASP A 127 -6.07 -30.59 -3.21
N CYS A 128 -5.69 -30.87 -1.95
CA CYS A 128 -6.58 -31.47 -0.95
C CYS A 128 -7.02 -30.52 0.17
N CYS A 129 -6.15 -29.58 0.52
CA CYS A 129 -6.08 -29.09 1.88
C CYS A 129 -6.10 -27.57 1.89
N ILE A 130 -7.01 -26.99 2.69
CA ILE A 130 -7.09 -25.54 2.82
C ILE A 130 -5.92 -25.09 3.70
N PRO A 131 -5.08 -24.14 3.23
CA PRO A 131 -3.99 -23.62 4.02
C PRO A 131 -4.54 -22.87 5.24
N ASP A 132 -3.79 -22.94 6.33
CA ASP A 132 -4.09 -22.19 7.55
C ASP A 132 -4.35 -20.70 7.28
N ALA A 133 -5.35 -20.16 7.96
CA ALA A 133 -5.68 -18.74 7.89
C ALA A 133 -4.59 -17.83 8.49
N GLY A 134 -4.56 -16.59 8.02
CA GLY A 134 -3.66 -15.55 8.51
C GLY A 134 -3.62 -14.36 7.57
N GLU A 135 -2.60 -13.53 7.75
CA GLU A 135 -2.38 -12.36 6.89
C GLU A 135 -1.09 -12.50 6.08
N ILE A 136 -1.09 -11.84 4.92
CA ILE A 136 0.06 -11.72 4.05
C ILE A 136 0.23 -10.26 3.63
N GLY A 137 1.48 -9.79 3.63
CA GLY A 137 1.87 -8.49 3.14
C GLY A 137 3.05 -8.62 2.18
N VAL A 138 3.07 -7.76 1.17
CA VAL A 138 4.14 -7.71 0.16
C VAL A 138 4.68 -6.30 0.05
N ALA A 139 5.98 -6.19 -0.22
CA ALA A 139 6.64 -4.94 -0.52
C ALA A 139 7.86 -5.19 -1.41
N PRO A 140 8.32 -4.20 -2.19
CA PRO A 140 9.64 -4.26 -2.81
C PRO A 140 10.72 -4.51 -1.74
N ARG A 141 11.72 -5.34 -2.06
CA ARG A 141 12.80 -5.59 -1.12
C ARG A 141 13.77 -4.40 -1.10
N VAL A 142 14.04 -3.89 0.09
CA VAL A 142 14.96 -2.77 0.33
C VAL A 142 16.33 -3.08 -0.31
N LEU A 143 16.82 -2.14 -1.13
CA LEU A 143 18.10 -2.22 -1.85
C LEU A 143 18.28 -3.44 -2.77
N THR A 144 17.21 -4.19 -3.06
CA THR A 144 17.25 -5.38 -3.92
C THR A 144 16.18 -5.25 -5.00
N PRO A 145 16.50 -4.61 -6.14
CA PRO A 145 15.51 -4.25 -7.16
C PRO A 145 14.83 -5.46 -7.81
N THR A 146 15.45 -6.63 -7.73
CA THR A 146 14.97 -7.89 -8.30
C THR A 146 14.18 -8.74 -7.30
N ALA A 147 13.91 -8.24 -6.10
CA ALA A 147 13.26 -9.04 -5.07
C ALA A 147 12.01 -8.38 -4.47
N VAL A 148 11.06 -9.24 -4.12
CA VAL A 148 9.87 -8.90 -3.34
C VAL A 148 10.06 -9.46 -1.94
N PHE A 149 9.88 -8.60 -0.94
CA PHE A 149 9.74 -9.01 0.44
C PHE A 149 8.31 -9.47 0.69
N VAL A 150 8.16 -10.66 1.24
CA VAL A 150 6.86 -11.22 1.63
C VAL A 150 6.88 -11.48 3.12
N GLN A 151 5.87 -10.98 3.82
CA GLN A 151 5.65 -11.29 5.22
C GLN A 151 4.31 -11.98 5.43
N THR A 152 4.36 -13.10 6.14
CA THR A 152 3.20 -13.92 6.51
C THR A 152 3.04 -13.96 8.02
N ARG A 153 1.79 -13.98 8.46
CA ARG A 153 1.39 -13.95 9.86
C ARG A 153 0.28 -14.97 10.12
N ASN A 154 0.13 -15.37 11.38
CA ASN A 154 -1.06 -16.08 11.83
C ASN A 154 -2.20 -15.09 12.14
N SER A 155 -3.41 -15.58 12.34
CA SER A 155 -4.59 -14.74 12.64
C SER A 155 -4.51 -13.90 13.93
N SER A 156 -3.44 -14.05 14.71
CA SER A 156 -3.11 -13.18 15.85
C SER A 156 -2.14 -12.07 15.47
N GLY A 157 -1.84 -11.88 14.18
CA GLY A 157 -0.87 -10.90 13.66
C GLY A 157 0.60 -11.24 13.94
N THR A 158 0.90 -12.43 14.47
CA THR A 158 2.27 -12.85 14.80
C THR A 158 2.96 -13.44 13.56
N PRO A 159 4.24 -13.10 13.28
CA PRO A 159 4.97 -13.69 12.16
C PRO A 159 4.97 -15.22 12.25
N ALA A 160 4.55 -15.88 11.17
CA ALA A 160 4.44 -17.33 11.09
C ALA A 160 4.79 -17.79 9.68
N ASN A 161 5.58 -18.86 9.54
CA ASN A 161 5.91 -19.39 8.21
C ASN A 161 4.65 -19.99 7.57
N ARG A 162 4.22 -19.43 6.44
CA ARG A 162 3.10 -19.95 5.65
C ARG A 162 3.48 -20.04 4.18
N SER A 163 2.89 -21.00 3.48
CA SER A 163 2.94 -21.09 2.01
C SER A 163 2.10 -19.95 1.40
N PHE A 164 2.51 -19.48 0.23
CA PHE A 164 1.81 -18.40 -0.45
C PHE A 164 1.95 -18.46 -1.96
N HIS A 165 1.02 -17.80 -2.64
CA HIS A 165 1.09 -17.51 -4.07
C HIS A 165 1.44 -16.02 -4.23
N LEU A 166 2.32 -15.71 -5.18
CA LEU A 166 2.72 -14.34 -5.48
C LEU A 166 2.62 -14.11 -6.98
N VAL A 167 1.97 -13.01 -7.36
CA VAL A 167 1.89 -12.49 -8.71
C VAL A 167 2.59 -11.13 -8.75
N VAL A 168 3.44 -10.94 -9.75
CA VAL A 168 4.15 -9.69 -10.02
C VAL A 168 3.86 -9.27 -11.44
N HIS A 169 3.27 -8.09 -11.60
CA HIS A 169 2.93 -7.52 -12.90
C HIS A 169 3.79 -6.28 -13.15
N LEU A 170 4.69 -6.35 -14.12
CA LEU A 170 5.56 -5.21 -14.43
C LEU A 170 4.74 -4.08 -15.05
N ILE A 171 5.01 -2.85 -14.65
CA ILE A 171 4.42 -1.66 -15.26
C ILE A 171 5.46 -1.11 -16.23
N SER A 172 5.16 -1.15 -17.53
CA SER A 172 6.00 -0.61 -18.61
C SER A 172 5.90 0.91 -18.70
#